data_AF-A0A960GL90-F1
#
_entry.id   AF-A0A960GL90-F1
#
_cell.length_a   1.000
_cell.length_b   1.000
_cell.length_c   1.000
_cell.angle_alpha   90.00
_cell.angle_beta   90.00
_cell.angle_gamma   90.00
#
_symmetry.space_group_name_H-M   'P 1'
#
loop_
_entity.id
_entity.type
_entity.pdbx_description
1 polymer ?
#
loop_
_entity_poly.entity_id
_entity_poly.type
_entity_poly.pdbx_seq_one_letter_code
_entity_poly.pdbx_strand_id
1 'polypeptide(L)'
;VVTTTTAEATSEQITSYQQSIDSYFSSSSSSSSTGTMLSSPVSLWNSRWISYDRFYRPVFTNPYPSPLQVVYDYGGGPQTFTVAPLQRAVVDVPQSGVYSFTGVTQPAGGPPSNVSVGSFSGGGYQPAPGQAPPQKPSGPQPVKNPLVQVSYASGKSEPFRVTSLTDLGKDSAMNDAERVLLDGEIPAWGQWAKSPTGEQVFEITETQLTPGIKPPGQDPLPGYNIQLVNAASSASWFERHETLVLGVAAGSGVLALIAVAALMIRRRRGDAAAP
;
A
#
# COMPACT_ATOMS: atom_id res chain seq x y z
N VAL A 1 -17.40 13.31 19.19
CA VAL A 1 -16.16 13.21 18.37
C VAL A 1 -15.09 13.92 19.16
N VAL A 2 -13.99 13.22 19.45
CA VAL A 2 -12.85 13.78 20.20
C VAL A 2 -11.85 14.32 19.19
N THR A 3 -11.30 15.52 19.42
CA THR A 3 -10.18 16.01 18.62
C THR A 3 -8.93 15.24 18.99
N THR A 4 -8.28 14.64 17.99
CA THR A 4 -7.04 13.91 18.19
C THR A 4 -5.94 14.59 17.40
N THR A 5 -4.83 14.86 18.07
CA THR A 5 -3.62 15.36 17.43
C THR A 5 -2.85 14.19 16.86
N THR A 6 -2.45 14.31 15.60
CA THR A 6 -1.52 13.39 14.99
C THR A 6 -0.10 13.69 15.46
N ALA A 7 0.68 12.64 15.71
CA ALA A 7 2.10 12.76 16.04
C ALA A 7 2.95 12.13 14.93
N GLU A 8 4.12 12.72 14.68
CA GLU A 8 5.13 12.10 13.84
C GLU A 8 5.62 10.83 14.51
N ALA A 9 5.58 9.72 13.78
CA ALA A 9 6.02 8.44 14.30
C ALA A 9 7.54 8.35 14.21
N THR A 10 8.19 7.92 15.30
CA THR A 10 9.64 7.69 15.29
C THR A 10 9.99 6.44 14.49
N SER A 11 11.23 6.35 14.01
CA SER A 11 11.72 5.16 13.30
C SER A 11 11.59 3.88 14.14
N GLU A 12 11.78 3.96 15.45
CA GLU A 12 11.60 2.83 16.37
C GLU A 12 10.13 2.40 16.47
N GLN A 13 9.20 3.35 16.49
CA GLN A 13 7.76 3.06 16.49
C GLN A 13 7.33 2.38 15.19
N ILE A 14 7.79 2.88 14.04
CA ILE A 14 7.51 2.26 12.74
C ILE A 14 8.09 0.86 12.64
N THR A 15 9.34 0.66 13.09
CA THR A 15 9.97 -0.66 13.13
C THR A 15 9.18 -1.63 14.01
N SER A 16 8.72 -1.15 15.18
CA SER A 16 7.87 -1.94 16.09
C SER A 16 6.52 -2.31 15.45
N TYR A 17 5.86 -1.37 14.76
CA TYR A 17 4.63 -1.67 14.02
C TYR A 17 4.85 -2.69 12.93
N GLN A 18 5.92 -2.55 12.16
CA GLN A 18 6.28 -3.49 11.12
C GLN A 18 6.45 -4.91 11.69
N GLN A 19 7.25 -5.07 12.75
CA GLN A 19 7.47 -6.36 13.39
C GLN A 19 6.18 -6.99 13.93
N SER A 20 5.34 -6.17 14.57
CA SER A 20 4.05 -6.60 15.12
C SER A 20 3.11 -7.09 14.01
N ILE A 21 3.01 -6.34 12.92
CA ILE A 21 2.17 -6.68 11.76
C ILE A 21 2.71 -7.93 11.05
N ASP A 22 4.02 -8.04 10.85
CA ASP A 22 4.64 -9.20 10.21
C ASP A 22 4.43 -10.48 11.05
N SER A 23 4.49 -10.37 12.38
CA SER A 23 4.16 -11.48 13.27
C SER A 23 2.67 -11.88 13.19
N TYR A 24 1.77 -10.89 13.07
CA TYR A 24 0.34 -11.12 12.89
C TYR A 24 0.08 -11.85 11.57
N PHE A 25 0.73 -11.44 10.49
CA PHE A 25 0.59 -12.12 9.23
C PHE A 25 1.12 -13.56 9.32
N SER A 26 2.32 -13.78 9.86
CA SER A 26 2.92 -15.13 9.94
C SER A 26 2.10 -16.11 10.78
N SER A 27 1.42 -15.61 11.82
CA SER A 27 0.50 -16.42 12.64
C SER A 27 -0.88 -16.61 11.99
N SER A 28 -1.31 -15.64 11.16
CA SER A 28 -2.50 -15.73 10.33
C SER A 28 -2.20 -16.58 9.10
N SER A 29 -2.25 -17.91 9.24
CA SER A 29 -1.94 -18.92 8.21
C SER A 29 -2.83 -18.87 6.94
N SER A 30 -3.52 -17.77 6.67
CA SER A 30 -4.58 -17.62 5.67
C SER A 30 -4.16 -16.98 4.34
N SER A 31 -2.92 -16.52 4.19
CA SER A 31 -2.36 -16.20 2.85
C SER A 31 -1.42 -17.31 2.40
N SER A 32 -1.91 -18.55 2.37
CA SER A 32 -1.28 -19.63 1.65
C SER A 32 -1.36 -19.32 0.15
N SER A 33 -0.29 -18.74 -0.41
CA SER A 33 -0.11 -18.67 -1.86
C SER A 33 0.18 -20.10 -2.34
N THR A 34 -0.87 -20.88 -2.60
CA THR A 34 -0.71 -22.18 -3.24
C THR A 34 -0.37 -21.93 -4.72
N GLY A 35 0.92 -21.80 -5.00
CA GLY A 35 1.56 -21.88 -6.32
C GLY A 35 1.27 -20.78 -7.36
N THR A 36 0.10 -20.15 -7.36
CA THR A 36 -0.31 -19.15 -8.39
C THR A 36 -1.37 -18.15 -7.94
N MET A 37 -2.05 -18.39 -6.80
CA MET A 37 -3.11 -17.52 -6.29
C MET A 37 -2.56 -16.55 -5.24
N LEU A 38 -2.76 -15.26 -5.49
CA LEU A 38 -2.42 -14.16 -4.58
C LEU A 38 -3.65 -13.82 -3.72
N SER A 39 -3.49 -13.90 -2.40
CA SER A 39 -4.48 -13.50 -1.41
C SER A 39 -3.80 -12.63 -0.35
N SER A 40 -4.43 -11.51 0.01
CA SER A 40 -3.85 -10.56 0.95
C SER A 40 -4.23 -10.88 2.40
N PRO A 41 -3.27 -10.82 3.36
CA PRO A 41 -3.58 -10.90 4.78
C PRO A 41 -4.12 -9.57 5.35
N VAL A 42 -4.10 -8.51 4.53
CA VAL A 42 -4.67 -7.19 4.86
C VAL A 42 -6.08 -7.10 4.32
N SER A 43 -6.99 -6.64 5.16
CA SER A 43 -8.38 -6.40 4.79
C SER A 43 -8.58 -5.00 4.18
N LEU A 44 -9.62 -4.87 3.36
CA LEU A 44 -10.07 -3.56 2.90
C LEU A 44 -10.72 -2.79 4.06
N TRP A 45 -10.33 -1.53 4.23
CA TRP A 45 -10.99 -0.64 5.17
C TRP A 45 -12.45 -0.43 4.78
N ASN A 46 -13.35 -0.27 5.74
CA ASN A 46 -14.73 0.11 5.40
C ASN A 46 -14.83 1.64 5.31
N SER A 47 -14.86 2.19 4.10
CA SER A 47 -15.01 3.65 3.87
C SER A 47 -16.15 4.32 4.63
N ARG A 48 -17.21 3.61 5.04
CA ARG A 48 -18.30 4.16 5.87
C ARG A 48 -17.86 4.56 7.28
N TRP A 49 -16.71 4.07 7.74
CA TRP A 49 -16.13 4.43 9.03
C TRP A 49 -15.37 5.76 9.00
N ILE A 50 -15.20 6.36 7.82
CA ILE A 50 -14.65 7.70 7.67
C ILE A 50 -15.77 8.62 7.21
N SER A 51 -15.95 9.70 7.96
CA SER A 51 -16.88 10.79 7.63
C SER A 51 -16.11 12.10 7.63
N TYR A 52 -16.75 13.20 7.23
CA TYR A 52 -16.13 14.52 7.27
C TYR A 52 -17.00 15.48 8.07
N ASP A 53 -16.37 16.32 8.88
CA ASP A 53 -17.08 17.36 9.61
C ASP A 53 -17.35 18.59 8.72
N ARG A 54 -17.94 19.64 9.32
CA ARG A 54 -18.25 20.91 8.63
C ARG A 54 -17.02 21.66 8.11
N PHE A 55 -15.83 21.30 8.58
CA PHE A 55 -14.56 21.86 8.18
C PHE A 55 -13.76 20.90 7.28
N TYR A 56 -14.44 19.89 6.71
CA TYR A 56 -13.86 18.89 5.81
C TYR A 56 -12.74 18.06 6.45
N ARG A 57 -12.71 17.97 7.78
CA ARG A 57 -11.72 17.15 8.49
C ARG A 57 -12.16 15.70 8.51
N PRO A 58 -11.25 14.74 8.27
CA PRO A 58 -11.58 13.33 8.39
C PRO A 58 -11.94 12.99 9.84
N VAL A 59 -13.09 12.34 10.00
CA VAL A 59 -13.60 11.82 11.26
C VAL A 59 -13.64 10.31 11.18
N PHE A 60 -12.68 9.68 11.84
CA PHE A 60 -12.54 8.23 11.93
C PHE A 60 -13.46 7.68 13.01
N THR A 61 -14.18 6.62 12.68
CA THR A 61 -15.03 5.87 13.60
C THR A 61 -14.37 4.54 13.88
N ASN A 62 -14.09 4.25 15.14
CA ASN A 62 -13.60 2.95 15.56
C ASN A 62 -14.81 2.05 15.91
N PRO A 63 -15.14 1.03 15.09
CA PRO A 63 -16.24 0.11 15.38
C PRO A 63 -15.85 -0.98 16.38
N TYR A 64 -14.57 -1.05 16.79
CA TYR A 64 -14.03 -2.15 17.57
C TYR A 64 -13.98 -1.82 19.08
N PRO A 65 -14.04 -2.83 19.95
CA PRO A 65 -13.85 -2.69 21.40
C PRO A 65 -12.37 -2.53 21.80
N SER A 66 -11.45 -2.59 20.83
CA SER A 66 -10.02 -2.35 21.03
C SER A 66 -9.61 -1.02 20.42
N PRO A 67 -8.52 -0.38 20.91
CA PRO A 67 -7.97 0.81 20.27
C PRO A 67 -7.65 0.56 18.81
N LEU A 68 -8.01 1.51 17.96
CA LEU A 68 -7.66 1.53 16.55
C LEU A 68 -6.51 2.52 16.37
N GLN A 69 -5.37 2.00 15.99
CA GLN A 69 -4.23 2.79 15.56
C GLN A 69 -4.30 3.04 14.05
N VAL A 70 -4.03 4.27 13.64
CA VAL A 70 -3.92 4.65 12.24
C VAL A 70 -2.52 5.19 11.99
N VAL A 71 -1.89 4.74 10.90
CA VAL A 71 -0.58 5.20 10.43
C VAL A 71 -0.72 5.62 8.97
N TYR A 72 -0.21 6.79 8.60
CA TYR A 72 -0.29 7.33 7.24
C TYR A 72 0.87 8.27 6.97
N ASP A 73 1.28 8.44 5.72
CA ASP A 73 2.33 9.39 5.37
C ASP A 73 1.78 10.81 5.20
N TYR A 74 2.38 11.79 5.87
CA TYR A 74 2.02 13.20 5.74
C TYR A 74 3.22 14.10 6.08
N GLY A 75 3.45 15.13 5.25
CA GLY A 75 4.59 16.04 5.42
C GLY A 75 5.95 15.42 5.13
N GLY A 76 6.00 14.29 4.39
CA GLY A 76 7.25 13.60 4.05
C GLY A 76 7.69 12.52 5.04
N GLY A 77 6.90 12.23 6.07
CA GLY A 77 7.15 11.15 7.01
C GLY A 77 5.86 10.52 7.54
N PRO A 78 5.98 9.37 8.22
CA PRO A 78 4.84 8.67 8.77
C PRO A 78 4.30 9.38 10.00
N GLN A 79 2.99 9.46 10.06
CA GLN A 79 2.21 10.11 11.08
C GLN A 79 1.23 9.10 11.69
N THR A 80 0.98 9.20 12.99
CA THR A 80 0.09 8.27 13.69
C THR A 80 -0.85 8.97 14.66
N PHE A 81 -2.03 8.38 14.80
CA PHE A 81 -2.98 8.72 15.86
C PHE A 81 -3.75 7.47 16.28
N THR A 82 -4.36 7.54 17.46
CA THR A 82 -5.18 6.44 18.01
C THR A 82 -6.61 6.90 18.21
N VAL A 83 -7.55 6.06 17.78
CA VAL A 83 -8.98 6.21 18.03
C VAL A 83 -9.35 5.23 19.14
N ALA A 84 -9.84 5.77 20.27
CA ALA A 84 -10.27 4.95 21.40
C ALA A 84 -11.37 3.94 21.00
N PRO A 85 -11.52 2.83 21.75
CA PRO A 85 -12.57 1.84 21.53
C PRO A 85 -13.96 2.44 21.38
N LEU A 86 -14.70 2.04 20.34
CA LEU A 86 -16.09 2.48 20.10
C LEU A 86 -16.27 4.01 20.03
N GLN A 87 -15.19 4.76 19.78
CA GLN A 87 -15.19 6.22 19.72
C GLN A 87 -14.98 6.74 18.30
N ARG A 88 -15.17 8.07 18.17
CA ARG A 88 -14.87 8.81 16.94
C ARG A 88 -13.81 9.86 17.21
N ALA A 89 -12.77 9.90 16.38
CA ALA A 89 -11.71 10.89 16.43
C ALA A 89 -11.76 11.77 15.18
N VAL A 90 -11.52 13.06 15.32
CA VAL A 90 -11.29 13.99 14.20
C VAL A 90 -9.82 14.36 14.15
N VAL A 91 -9.28 14.44 12.92
CA VAL A 91 -7.88 14.74 12.67
C VAL A 91 -7.79 15.96 11.74
N ASP A 92 -6.87 16.88 12.05
CA ASP A 92 -6.56 18.02 11.18
C ASP A 92 -5.51 17.59 10.14
N VAL A 93 -5.86 17.67 8.85
CA VAL A 93 -4.96 17.36 7.72
C VAL A 93 -5.08 18.51 6.73
N PRO A 94 -4.40 19.66 6.97
CA PRO A 94 -4.67 20.89 6.25
C PRO A 94 -4.25 20.87 4.78
N GLN A 95 -3.28 20.03 4.40
CA GLN A 95 -2.90 19.87 3.00
C GLN A 95 -3.94 19.02 2.25
N SER A 96 -4.40 19.52 1.10
CA SER A 96 -5.31 18.79 0.22
C SER A 96 -4.58 17.64 -0.47
N GLY A 97 -5.20 16.47 -0.51
CA GLY A 97 -4.65 15.29 -1.16
C GLY A 97 -5.43 14.05 -0.76
N VAL A 98 -5.11 12.92 -1.38
CA VAL A 98 -5.60 11.61 -0.95
C VAL A 98 -4.47 10.89 -0.23
N TYR A 99 -4.73 10.50 1.01
CA TYR A 99 -3.76 9.88 1.91
C TYR A 99 -4.17 8.43 2.15
N SER A 100 -3.28 7.51 1.81
CA SER A 100 -3.44 6.10 2.11
C SER A 100 -2.94 5.83 3.52
N PHE A 101 -3.60 4.93 4.25
CA PHE A 101 -3.28 4.64 5.64
C PHE A 101 -3.37 3.15 5.96
N THR A 102 -2.65 2.74 7.00
CA THR A 102 -2.81 1.45 7.66
C THR A 102 -3.64 1.61 8.93
N GLY A 103 -4.74 0.88 9.05
CA GLY A 103 -5.53 0.75 10.28
C GLY A 103 -5.21 -0.56 10.99
N VAL A 104 -4.80 -0.49 12.25
CA VAL A 104 -4.46 -1.65 13.07
C VAL A 104 -5.30 -1.63 14.34
N THR A 105 -5.98 -2.72 14.62
CA THR A 105 -6.62 -2.92 15.93
C THR A 105 -5.73 -3.80 16.79
N GLN A 106 -5.48 -3.38 18.03
CA GLN A 106 -4.63 -4.12 18.94
C GLN A 106 -5.22 -4.07 20.36
N PRO A 107 -5.60 -5.21 20.95
CA PRO A 107 -5.94 -5.29 22.37
C PRO A 107 -4.74 -4.91 23.25
N ALA A 108 -5.00 -4.33 24.43
CA ALA A 108 -3.93 -3.96 25.35
C ALA A 108 -3.06 -5.19 25.71
N GLY A 109 -1.77 -5.15 25.35
CA GLY A 109 -0.83 -6.23 25.61
C GLY A 109 -0.97 -7.48 24.73
N GLY A 110 -1.83 -7.46 23.70
CA GLY A 110 -2.02 -8.55 22.75
C GLY A 110 -1.43 -8.27 21.37
N PRO A 111 -1.33 -9.28 20.49
CA PRO A 111 -0.98 -9.07 19.08
C PRO A 111 -2.07 -8.28 18.35
N PRO A 112 -1.78 -7.72 17.16
CA PRO A 112 -2.81 -7.16 16.30
C PRO A 112 -3.95 -8.15 16.06
N SER A 113 -5.19 -7.67 16.03
CA SER A 113 -6.38 -8.48 15.75
C SER A 113 -6.97 -8.26 14.37
N ASN A 114 -6.69 -7.10 13.76
CA ASN A 114 -7.09 -6.78 12.39
C ASN A 114 -6.12 -5.74 11.83
N VAL A 115 -5.70 -5.96 10.59
CA VAL A 115 -4.94 -5.00 9.79
C VAL A 115 -5.73 -4.69 8.53
N SER A 116 -5.85 -3.42 8.22
CA SER A 116 -6.63 -2.92 7.10
C SER A 116 -5.93 -1.77 6.38
N VAL A 117 -6.16 -1.67 5.08
CA VAL A 117 -5.70 -0.55 4.26
C VAL A 117 -6.88 0.27 3.79
N GLY A 118 -6.74 1.58 3.81
CA GLY A 118 -7.74 2.48 3.28
C GLY A 118 -7.15 3.80 2.83
N SER A 119 -8.03 4.72 2.45
CA SER A 119 -7.65 6.09 2.13
C SER A 119 -8.62 7.11 2.74
N PHE A 120 -8.17 8.36 2.84
CA PHE A 120 -9.02 9.51 3.15
C PHE A 120 -8.54 10.75 2.39
N SER A 121 -9.41 11.75 2.27
CA SER A 121 -9.09 13.04 1.69
C SER A 121 -8.67 14.04 2.76
N GLY A 122 -7.54 14.71 2.57
CA GLY A 122 -7.14 15.87 3.38
C GLY A 122 -7.69 17.18 2.84
N GLY A 123 -7.17 18.28 3.37
CA GLY A 123 -7.56 19.67 3.04
C GLY A 123 -8.45 20.33 4.11
N GLY A 124 -8.81 19.60 5.16
CA GLY A 124 -9.66 20.09 6.25
C GLY A 124 -8.87 20.47 7.49
N TYR A 125 -9.27 21.57 8.14
CA TYR A 125 -8.70 22.03 9.40
C TYR A 125 -9.69 22.92 10.16
N GLN A 126 -9.55 23.00 11.49
CA GLN A 126 -10.29 23.96 12.30
C GLN A 126 -9.67 25.36 12.14
N PRO A 127 -10.37 26.37 11.57
CA PRO A 127 -9.81 27.70 11.42
C PRO A 127 -9.64 28.38 12.78
N ALA A 128 -8.49 29.03 12.98
CA ALA A 128 -8.29 29.95 14.10
C ALA A 128 -9.16 31.21 13.95
N PRO A 129 -9.42 31.97 15.03
CA PRO A 129 -10.15 33.24 14.94
C PRO A 129 -9.55 34.17 13.88
N GLY A 130 -10.36 34.61 12.92
CA GLY A 130 -9.93 35.48 11.81
C GLY A 130 -9.30 34.75 10.61
N GLN A 131 -9.06 33.44 10.70
CA GLN A 131 -8.62 32.63 9.57
C GLN A 131 -9.81 32.26 8.67
N ALA A 132 -9.60 32.28 7.35
CA ALA A 132 -10.61 31.80 6.40
C ALA A 132 -10.91 30.30 6.64
N PRO A 133 -12.17 29.86 6.48
CA PRO A 133 -12.50 28.44 6.58
C PRO A 133 -11.88 27.64 5.42
N PRO A 134 -11.64 26.33 5.61
CA PRO A 134 -11.18 25.46 4.53
C PRO A 134 -12.20 25.43 3.39
N GLN A 135 -11.69 25.41 2.16
CA GLN A 135 -12.52 25.18 0.98
C GLN A 135 -12.80 23.68 0.83
N LYS A 136 -13.96 23.33 0.27
CA LYS A 136 -14.30 21.94 0.00
C LYS A 136 -13.25 21.35 -0.95
N PRO A 137 -12.58 20.24 -0.60
CA PRO A 137 -11.59 19.63 -1.50
C PRO A 137 -12.25 19.17 -2.81
N SER A 138 -11.66 19.57 -3.95
CA SER A 138 -11.98 18.99 -5.25
C SER A 138 -11.10 17.74 -5.45
N GLY A 139 -11.65 16.57 -5.18
CA GLY A 139 -10.92 15.30 -5.37
C GLY A 139 -10.87 14.88 -6.84
N PRO A 140 -9.85 14.08 -7.23
CA PRO A 140 -9.82 13.44 -8.54
C PRO A 140 -11.06 12.58 -8.76
N GLN A 141 -11.54 12.52 -10.01
CA GLN A 141 -12.76 11.80 -10.34
C GLN A 141 -12.45 10.32 -10.64
N PRO A 142 -13.14 9.37 -9.99
CA PRO A 142 -12.94 7.96 -10.27
C PRO A 142 -13.48 7.58 -11.65
N VAL A 143 -12.69 6.82 -12.40
CA VAL A 143 -13.14 6.05 -13.56
C VAL A 143 -13.89 4.82 -13.05
N LYS A 144 -15.09 4.57 -13.57
CA LYS A 144 -15.93 3.43 -13.16
C LYS A 144 -15.67 2.20 -14.00
N ASN A 145 -15.71 1.02 -13.37
CA ASN A 145 -15.54 -0.27 -14.01
C ASN A 145 -14.30 -0.38 -14.93
N PRO A 146 -13.13 0.17 -14.55
CA PRO A 146 -11.94 0.12 -15.40
C PRO A 146 -11.37 -1.29 -15.45
N LEU A 147 -10.75 -1.62 -16.59
CA LEU A 147 -10.00 -2.86 -16.75
C LEU A 147 -8.59 -2.67 -16.18
N VAL A 148 -8.16 -3.60 -15.33
CA VAL A 148 -6.83 -3.61 -14.71
C VAL A 148 -6.17 -4.97 -14.91
N GLN A 149 -4.85 -5.01 -14.82
CA GLN A 149 -4.07 -6.23 -14.90
C GLN A 149 -2.89 -6.14 -13.95
N VAL A 150 -2.64 -7.19 -13.17
CA VAL A 150 -1.42 -7.27 -12.35
C VAL A 150 -0.27 -7.78 -13.21
N SER A 151 0.88 -7.10 -13.15
CA SER A 151 2.09 -7.43 -13.89
C SER A 151 3.30 -7.39 -12.95
N TYR A 152 3.49 -8.48 -12.22
CA TYR A 152 4.60 -8.66 -11.28
C TYR A 152 5.76 -9.41 -11.92
N ALA A 153 6.92 -9.40 -11.25
CA ALA A 153 8.10 -10.14 -11.73
C ALA A 153 7.85 -11.66 -11.74
N SER A 154 6.96 -12.15 -10.87
CA SER A 154 6.55 -13.56 -10.84
C SER A 154 5.63 -13.94 -11.99
N GLY A 155 4.94 -13.01 -12.64
CA GLY A 155 3.98 -13.30 -13.70
C GLY A 155 2.93 -12.19 -13.86
N LYS A 156 2.07 -12.34 -14.88
CA LYS A 156 0.95 -11.43 -15.13
C LYS A 156 -0.37 -12.11 -14.77
N SER A 157 -1.37 -11.37 -14.34
CA SER A 157 -2.73 -11.89 -14.21
C SER A 157 -3.47 -11.83 -15.55
N GLU A 158 -4.61 -12.50 -15.66
CA GLU A 158 -5.61 -12.09 -16.64
C GLU A 158 -6.14 -10.69 -16.29
N PRO A 159 -6.53 -9.87 -17.28
CA PRO A 159 -7.20 -8.61 -17.00
C PRO A 159 -8.54 -8.82 -16.29
N PHE A 160 -8.83 -8.02 -15.28
CA PHE A 160 -10.07 -8.06 -14.52
C PHE A 160 -10.60 -6.64 -14.28
N ARG A 161 -11.85 -6.51 -13.86
CA ARG A 161 -12.45 -5.20 -13.57
C ARG A 161 -12.51 -4.93 -12.07
N VAL A 162 -12.25 -3.68 -11.73
CA VAL A 162 -12.46 -3.12 -10.38
C VAL A 162 -13.68 -2.23 -10.39
N THR A 163 -14.22 -1.87 -9.22
CA THR A 163 -15.41 -1.00 -9.15
C THR A 163 -15.08 0.40 -9.62
N SER A 164 -13.94 0.93 -9.16
CA SER A 164 -13.42 2.22 -9.61
C SER A 164 -11.89 2.30 -9.57
N LEU A 165 -11.35 3.23 -10.36
CA LEU A 165 -9.95 3.62 -10.32
C LEU A 165 -9.87 5.14 -10.30
N THR A 166 -9.24 5.68 -9.28
CA THR A 166 -8.99 7.12 -9.17
C THR A 166 -7.53 7.38 -9.47
N ASP A 167 -7.26 8.18 -10.50
CA ASP A 167 -5.91 8.60 -10.85
C ASP A 167 -5.44 9.70 -9.87
N LEU A 168 -4.31 9.49 -9.22
CA LEU A 168 -3.71 10.43 -8.26
C LEU A 168 -2.50 11.17 -8.86
N GLY A 169 -2.15 10.89 -10.12
CA GLY A 169 -0.99 11.46 -10.78
C GLY A 169 0.28 10.63 -10.62
N LYS A 170 1.33 11.09 -11.29
CA LYS A 170 2.66 10.50 -11.24
C LYS A 170 3.32 10.66 -9.87
N ASP A 171 3.98 9.59 -9.44
CA ASP A 171 4.71 9.55 -8.19
C ASP A 171 6.23 9.54 -8.45
N SER A 172 6.90 10.64 -8.11
CA SER A 172 8.34 10.80 -8.35
C SER A 172 9.20 9.88 -7.48
N ALA A 173 8.66 9.37 -6.36
CA ALA A 173 9.35 8.37 -5.54
C ALA A 173 9.39 7.00 -6.23
N MET A 174 8.52 6.77 -7.22
CA MET A 174 8.29 5.47 -7.87
C MET A 174 8.59 5.55 -9.38
N ASN A 175 9.69 6.21 -9.76
CA ASN A 175 10.13 6.37 -11.16
C ASN A 175 9.05 6.99 -12.07
N ASP A 176 8.28 7.95 -11.55
CA ASP A 176 7.17 8.61 -12.25
C ASP A 176 6.06 7.65 -12.71
N ALA A 177 5.93 6.49 -12.05
CA ALA A 177 4.80 5.59 -12.25
C ALA A 177 3.48 6.31 -11.86
N GLU A 178 2.40 5.97 -12.57
CA GLU A 178 1.09 6.53 -12.27
C GLU A 178 0.59 5.92 -10.97
N ARG A 179 0.35 6.76 -9.96
CA ARG A 179 -0.25 6.32 -8.71
C ARG A 179 -1.76 6.40 -8.85
N VAL A 180 -2.41 5.29 -8.55
CA VAL A 180 -3.86 5.18 -8.60
C VAL A 180 -4.40 4.64 -7.29
N LEU A 181 -5.70 4.82 -7.11
CA LEU A 181 -6.44 4.29 -5.99
C LEU A 181 -7.59 3.42 -6.51
N LEU A 182 -7.46 2.12 -6.31
CA LEU A 182 -8.49 1.15 -6.69
C LEU A 182 -9.59 1.16 -5.63
N ASP A 183 -10.84 1.21 -6.10
CA ASP A 183 -12.06 1.27 -5.30
C ASP A 183 -12.11 2.39 -4.25
N GLY A 184 -11.24 3.39 -4.38
CA GLY A 184 -11.09 4.46 -3.39
C GLY A 184 -10.33 4.05 -2.12
N GLU A 185 -9.72 2.87 -2.07
CA GLU A 185 -9.11 2.36 -0.83
C GLU A 185 -7.71 1.78 -1.04
N ILE A 186 -7.45 1.09 -2.16
CA ILE A 186 -6.19 0.38 -2.38
C ILE A 186 -5.21 1.23 -3.20
N PRO A 187 -4.09 1.68 -2.63
CA PRO A 187 -3.04 2.33 -3.41
C PRO A 187 -2.30 1.33 -4.31
N ALA A 188 -2.15 1.69 -5.58
CA ALA A 188 -1.43 0.92 -6.58
C ALA A 188 -0.63 1.84 -7.51
N TRP A 189 0.44 1.31 -8.10
CA TRP A 189 1.30 2.00 -9.05
C TRP A 189 1.41 1.20 -10.33
N GLY A 190 1.51 1.91 -11.45
CA GLY A 190 1.53 1.27 -12.73
C GLY A 190 1.54 2.23 -13.90
N GLN A 191 1.03 1.74 -15.03
CA GLN A 191 0.94 2.50 -16.27
C GLN A 191 -0.31 2.11 -17.08
N TRP A 192 -0.82 3.08 -17.82
CA TRP A 192 -1.89 2.83 -18.78
C TRP A 192 -1.35 2.17 -20.05
N ALA A 193 -1.99 1.08 -20.46
CA ALA A 193 -1.73 0.38 -21.71
C ALA A 193 -3.02 0.19 -22.52
N LYS A 194 -2.88 -0.35 -23.73
CA LYS A 194 -4.00 -0.78 -24.57
C LYS A 194 -4.00 -2.30 -24.66
N SER A 195 -5.14 -2.90 -24.35
CA SER A 195 -5.37 -4.32 -24.57
C SER A 195 -5.37 -4.66 -26.07
N PRO A 196 -5.21 -5.94 -26.46
CA PRO A 196 -5.30 -6.37 -27.86
C PRO A 196 -6.64 -6.02 -28.54
N THR A 197 -7.71 -5.87 -27.75
CA THR A 197 -9.05 -5.47 -28.21
C THR A 197 -9.22 -3.94 -28.31
N GLY A 198 -8.18 -3.17 -27.96
CA GLY A 198 -8.17 -1.69 -28.02
C GLY A 198 -8.73 -1.00 -26.78
N GLU A 199 -9.25 -1.75 -25.80
CA GLU A 199 -9.69 -1.19 -24.51
C GLU A 199 -8.50 -0.76 -23.66
N GLN A 200 -8.64 0.36 -22.94
CA GLN A 200 -7.62 0.86 -22.02
C GLN A 200 -7.54 -0.05 -20.79
N VAL A 201 -6.32 -0.51 -20.46
CA VAL A 201 -6.04 -1.34 -19.30
C VAL A 201 -4.99 -0.67 -18.43
N PHE A 202 -5.20 -0.65 -17.11
CA PHE A 202 -4.18 -0.21 -16.18
C PHE A 202 -3.33 -1.40 -15.74
N GLU A 203 -2.04 -1.40 -16.10
CA GLU A 203 -1.09 -2.43 -15.68
C GLU A 203 -0.47 -2.06 -14.33
N ILE A 204 -0.85 -2.80 -13.29
CA ILE A 204 -0.37 -2.64 -11.92
C ILE A 204 0.95 -3.38 -11.76
N THR A 205 2.00 -2.65 -11.41
CA THR A 205 3.34 -3.22 -11.15
C THR A 205 3.64 -3.32 -9.67
N GLU A 206 3.06 -2.43 -8.86
CA GLU A 206 3.27 -2.39 -7.42
C GLU A 206 1.99 -1.98 -6.69
N THR A 207 1.87 -2.39 -5.44
CA THR A 207 0.76 -2.10 -4.52
C THR A 207 1.34 -1.80 -3.14
N GLN A 208 0.53 -1.26 -2.23
CA GLN A 208 0.99 -0.99 -0.86
C GLN A 208 -0.05 -1.46 0.15
N LEU A 209 0.29 -2.55 0.86
CA LEU A 209 -0.57 -3.16 1.87
C LEU A 209 -0.64 -2.39 3.18
N THR A 210 0.48 -1.77 3.57
CA THR A 210 0.59 -1.06 4.85
C THR A 210 1.20 0.33 4.64
N PRO A 211 0.46 1.29 4.06
CA PRO A 211 0.90 2.68 3.92
C PRO A 211 1.35 3.31 5.24
N GLY A 212 2.40 4.13 5.19
CA GLY A 212 3.05 4.71 6.38
C GLY A 212 3.90 3.74 7.20
N ILE A 213 3.99 2.45 6.80
CA ILE A 213 4.79 1.44 7.50
C ILE A 213 5.77 0.78 6.53
N LYS A 214 5.28 0.30 5.39
CA LYS A 214 6.11 -0.32 4.34
C LYS A 214 6.02 0.48 3.04
N PRO A 215 7.13 0.59 2.29
CA PRO A 215 7.07 1.14 0.94
C PRO A 215 6.22 0.22 0.04
N PRO A 216 5.77 0.72 -1.12
CA PRO A 216 5.09 -0.13 -2.09
C PRO A 216 5.98 -1.26 -2.61
N GLY A 217 5.34 -2.33 -3.06
CA GLY A 217 6.00 -3.52 -3.58
C GLY A 217 5.06 -4.44 -4.35
N GLN A 218 5.53 -5.65 -4.68
CA GLN A 218 4.74 -6.64 -5.43
C GLN A 218 3.89 -7.50 -4.50
N ASP A 219 2.94 -6.85 -3.83
CA ASP A 219 2.04 -7.47 -2.87
C ASP A 219 0.69 -7.88 -3.47
N PRO A 220 -0.03 -8.83 -2.88
CA PRO A 220 -1.41 -9.16 -3.27
C PRO A 220 -2.35 -7.96 -3.10
N LEU A 221 -3.36 -7.82 -3.96
CA LEU A 221 -4.39 -6.80 -3.81
C LEU A 221 -5.43 -7.18 -2.73
N PRO A 222 -5.64 -6.37 -1.68
CA PRO A 222 -6.67 -6.60 -0.67
C PRO A 222 -8.07 -6.73 -1.29
N GLY A 223 -8.82 -7.76 -0.89
CA GLY A 223 -10.18 -8.02 -1.39
C GLY A 223 -10.27 -8.67 -2.77
N TYR A 224 -9.13 -8.93 -3.44
CA TYR A 224 -9.07 -9.57 -4.75
C TYR A 224 -8.36 -10.93 -4.66
N ASN A 225 -8.92 -11.95 -5.31
CA ASN A 225 -8.25 -13.22 -5.53
C ASN A 225 -7.68 -13.23 -6.94
N ILE A 226 -6.36 -13.13 -7.06
CA ILE A 226 -5.70 -12.95 -8.36
C ILE A 226 -4.89 -14.18 -8.70
N GLN A 227 -5.13 -14.75 -9.87
CA GLN A 227 -4.32 -15.83 -10.41
C GLN A 227 -3.30 -15.24 -11.39
N LEU A 228 -2.02 -15.53 -11.14
CA LEU A 228 -0.95 -15.21 -12.08
C LEU A 228 -0.80 -16.32 -13.12
N VAL A 229 -0.90 -15.97 -14.39
CA VAL A 229 -0.61 -16.85 -15.52
C VAL A 229 0.90 -16.85 -15.78
N ASN A 230 1.45 -18.04 -16.06
CA ASN A 230 2.89 -18.29 -16.20
C ASN A 230 3.73 -17.95 -14.96
N ALA A 231 3.19 -18.17 -13.76
CA ALA A 231 3.98 -17.97 -12.55
C ALA A 231 5.14 -18.99 -12.48
N ALA A 232 6.38 -18.50 -12.50
CA ALA A 232 7.49 -19.31 -11.98
C ALA A 232 7.18 -19.51 -10.49
N SER A 233 7.10 -20.76 -10.03
CA SER A 233 6.72 -21.17 -8.67
C SER A 233 7.19 -20.14 -7.63
N SER A 234 6.28 -19.28 -7.20
CA SER A 234 6.60 -18.19 -6.31
C SER A 234 6.74 -18.76 -4.90
N ALA A 235 7.94 -18.62 -4.32
CA ALA A 235 8.15 -18.69 -2.86
C ALA A 235 7.00 -17.96 -2.16
N SER A 236 6.50 -18.54 -1.06
CA SER A 236 5.30 -18.04 -0.39
C SER A 236 5.46 -16.55 -0.06
N TRP A 237 4.38 -15.76 -0.09
CA TRP A 237 4.44 -14.32 0.25
C TRP A 237 5.19 -14.09 1.58
N PHE A 238 5.05 -15.02 2.52
CA PHE A 238 5.77 -15.06 3.79
C PHE A 238 7.29 -15.27 3.66
N GLU A 239 7.74 -16.21 2.83
CA GLU A 239 9.17 -16.49 2.59
C GLU A 239 9.91 -15.28 1.99
N ARG A 240 9.22 -14.44 1.21
CA ARG A 240 9.80 -13.22 0.63
C ARG A 240 9.93 -12.07 1.64
N HIS A 241 9.13 -12.09 2.70
CA HIS A 241 9.12 -11.05 3.73
C HIS A 241 9.89 -11.44 5.00
N GLU A 242 10.50 -12.65 5.04
CA GLU A 242 11.37 -13.09 6.14
C GLU A 242 12.79 -12.47 6.08
N THR A 243 13.17 -11.84 4.97
CA THR A 243 14.50 -11.23 4.82
C THR A 243 14.51 -9.75 5.22
N LEU A 244 14.73 -9.46 6.50
CA LEU A 244 15.24 -8.14 6.95
C LEU A 244 15.92 -8.21 8.33
N VAL A 245 17.02 -8.96 8.39
CA VAL A 245 18.16 -8.60 9.24
C VAL A 245 19.36 -8.44 8.31
N LEU A 246 19.41 -7.35 7.54
CA LEU A 246 20.64 -6.79 6.95
C LEU A 246 20.31 -5.52 6.15
N GLY A 247 20.78 -4.38 6.67
CA GLY A 247 21.34 -3.32 5.84
C GLY A 247 20.38 -2.27 5.26
N VAL A 248 20.33 -1.12 5.94
CA VAL A 248 20.10 0.19 5.31
C VAL A 248 21.03 0.35 4.10
N ALA A 249 20.47 0.57 2.89
CA ALA A 249 20.97 1.54 1.89
C ALA A 249 20.21 1.45 0.55
N ALA A 250 19.53 2.55 0.20
CA ALA A 250 19.43 3.17 -1.12
C ALA A 250 18.99 2.35 -2.35
N GLY A 251 17.84 2.75 -2.92
CA GLY A 251 17.63 2.85 -4.37
C GLY A 251 17.34 1.54 -5.12
N SER A 252 16.07 1.21 -5.28
CA SER A 252 15.61 0.19 -6.23
C SER A 252 15.66 0.71 -7.66
N GLY A 253 16.88 0.81 -8.19
CA GLY A 253 17.14 0.98 -9.61
C GLY A 253 18.13 -0.09 -10.06
N VAL A 254 17.62 -1.28 -10.44
CA VAL A 254 18.42 -2.25 -11.21
C VAL A 254 17.55 -2.92 -12.26
N LEU A 255 17.28 -2.21 -13.36
CA LEU A 255 17.15 -2.82 -14.68
C LEU A 255 18.45 -2.53 -15.43
N ALA A 256 19.43 -3.43 -15.30
CA ALA A 256 20.45 -3.77 -16.31
C ALA A 256 21.73 -4.30 -15.66
N LEU A 257 21.84 -5.60 -15.34
CA LEU A 257 23.12 -6.32 -15.29
C LEU A 257 22.97 -7.85 -15.48
N ILE A 258 22.23 -8.30 -16.50
CA ILE A 258 22.31 -9.71 -16.97
C ILE A 258 23.26 -9.87 -18.17
N ALA A 259 23.78 -8.78 -18.75
CA ALA A 259 24.60 -8.87 -19.97
C ALA A 259 26.13 -9.05 -19.76
N VAL A 260 26.68 -8.92 -18.53
CA VAL A 260 28.17 -8.94 -18.35
C VAL A 260 28.70 -10.27 -17.79
N ALA A 261 27.90 -11.07 -17.06
CA ALA A 261 28.37 -12.33 -16.49
C ALA A 261 28.52 -13.46 -17.53
N ALA A 262 27.73 -13.44 -18.62
CA ALA A 262 27.80 -14.47 -19.67
C ALA A 262 29.00 -14.30 -20.62
N LEU A 263 29.64 -13.13 -20.67
CA LEU A 263 30.76 -12.86 -21.59
C LEU A 263 32.14 -13.25 -20.99
N MET A 264 32.27 -13.33 -19.66
CA MET A 264 33.55 -13.70 -19.02
C MET A 264 33.73 -15.21 -18.82
N ILE A 265 32.65 -16.02 -18.79
CA ILE A 265 32.75 -17.48 -18.62
C ILE A 265 33.12 -18.18 -19.92
N ARG A 266 32.91 -17.55 -21.09
CA ARG A 266 33.22 -18.14 -22.40
C ARG A 266 34.69 -18.03 -22.81
N ARG A 267 35.53 -17.32 -22.03
CA ARG A 267 36.92 -16.99 -22.43
C ARG A 267 38.03 -17.65 -21.61
N ARG A 268 37.73 -18.56 -20.68
CA ARG A 268 38.76 -19.30 -19.91
C ARG A 268 38.59 -20.83 -19.84
N ARG A 269 37.67 -21.42 -20.61
CA ARG A 269 37.77 -22.85 -20.99
C ARG A 269 38.47 -22.94 -22.33
N GLY A 270 39.79 -22.83 -22.26
CA GLY A 270 40.69 -22.97 -23.40
C GLY A 270 42.11 -22.90 -22.88
N ASP A 271 42.50 -23.91 -22.11
CA ASP A 271 43.88 -24.38 -21.93
C ASP A 271 43.87 -25.57 -20.96
N ALA A 272 43.93 -26.79 -21.54
CA ALA A 272 44.58 -27.99 -20.99
C ALA A 272 44.18 -29.23 -21.81
N ALA A 273 44.99 -29.59 -22.81
CA ALA A 273 45.23 -30.99 -23.18
C ALA A 273 46.50 -31.06 -24.06
N ALA A 274 47.58 -31.57 -23.47
CA ALA A 274 48.81 -31.98 -24.12
C ALA A 274 48.60 -33.25 -24.98
N PRO A 275 49.60 -33.63 -25.78
CA PRO A 275 50.41 -34.77 -25.34
C PRO A 275 51.88 -34.43 -25.05
#